data_AF-A0A1J6IM16-F1
#
_entry.id   AF-A0A1J6IM16-F1
#
_cell.length_a   1.000
_cell.length_b   1.000
_cell.length_c   1.000
_cell.angle_alpha   90.00
_cell.angle_beta   90.00
_cell.angle_gamma   90.00
#
_symmetry.space_group_name_H-M   'P 1'
#
loop_
_entity.id
_entity.type
_entity.pdbx_description
1 polymer ?
#
loop_
_entity_poly.entity_id
_entity_poly.type
_entity_poly.pdbx_seq_one_letter_code
_entity_poly.pdbx_strand_id
1 'polypeptide(L)'
;MATEVSEWEVINDDGFIYKRRKTQQLQVSSSTTSASTSAAPARPNPAVAELKRKKRVLLRISERFDKEIEELEAWEKTLNDLKVNSKIQQQQTSDPQPQPQPQPQPEPQPQLQSSSGFSSVDQLLSQAEAREDVIRNILKRCDVAEALCTAAEERVKQPFFDLPIWAHSPRSLIKSLGEE
;
A
#
# COMPACT_ATOMS: atom_id res chain seq x y z
N MET A 1 -7.19 18.65 56.10
CA MET A 1 -7.54 18.74 54.66
C MET A 1 -6.28 18.42 53.87
N ALA A 2 -6.20 17.23 53.27
CA ALA A 2 -5.02 16.82 52.50
C ALA A 2 -5.20 17.30 51.05
N THR A 3 -4.33 18.20 50.61
CA THR A 3 -4.25 18.63 49.21
C THR A 3 -3.54 17.51 48.42
N GLU A 4 -4.31 16.64 47.78
CA GLU A 4 -3.77 15.71 46.79
C GLU A 4 -3.29 16.50 45.57
N VAL A 5 -2.00 16.80 45.52
CA VAL A 5 -1.35 17.33 44.33
C VAL A 5 -1.35 16.21 43.28
N SER A 6 -2.34 16.25 42.39
CA SER A 6 -2.38 15.36 41.23
C SER A 6 -1.22 15.70 40.29
N GLU A 7 -0.09 15.05 40.50
CA GLU A 7 1.09 15.13 39.64
C GLU A 7 0.74 14.47 38.28
N TRP A 8 0.89 15.22 37.19
CA TRP A 8 0.65 14.72 35.82
C TRP A 8 1.99 14.39 35.17
N GLU A 9 2.09 13.23 34.51
CA GLU A 9 3.26 12.86 33.73
C GLU A 9 2.97 12.93 32.22
N VAL A 10 3.98 13.38 31.46
CA VAL A 10 3.93 13.47 30.00
C VAL A 10 4.55 12.21 29.41
N ILE A 11 3.81 11.53 28.53
CA ILE A 11 4.22 10.26 27.92
C ILE A 11 4.18 10.40 26.41
N ASN A 12 5.21 9.86 25.76
CA ASN A 12 5.28 9.70 24.31
C ASN A 12 5.06 8.22 23.97
N ASP A 13 3.98 7.93 23.24
CA ASP A 13 3.63 6.61 22.75
C ASP A 13 3.51 6.68 21.22
N ASP A 14 4.45 6.06 20.51
CA ASP A 14 4.53 6.04 19.04
C ASP A 14 4.35 7.43 18.36
N GLY A 15 4.93 8.48 18.95
CA GLY A 15 4.88 9.85 18.41
C GLY A 15 3.68 10.68 18.88
N PHE A 16 2.78 10.11 19.67
CA PHE A 16 1.69 10.83 20.33
C PHE A 16 2.08 11.18 21.77
N ILE A 17 2.06 12.48 22.07
CA ILE A 17 2.39 13.01 23.40
C ILE A 17 1.10 13.32 24.15
N TYR A 18 0.86 12.66 25.28
CA TYR A 18 -0.30 12.91 26.13
C TYR A 18 0.05 13.00 27.63
N LYS A 19 -0.83 13.65 28.40
CA LYS A 19 -0.73 13.79 29.86
C LYS A 19 -1.60 12.74 30.53
N ARG A 20 -1.04 11.97 31.46
CA ARG A 20 -1.84 11.06 32.33
C ARG A 20 -1.59 11.34 33.80
N ARG A 21 -2.60 11.08 34.65
CA ARG A 21 -2.45 11.23 36.11
C ARG A 21 -1.45 10.18 36.59
N LYS A 22 -0.45 10.62 37.35
CA LYS A 22 0.51 9.72 37.98
C LYS A 22 -0.24 8.94 39.05
N THR A 23 -0.57 7.67 38.76
CA THR A 23 -1.10 6.77 39.79
C THR A 23 0.00 6.67 40.84
N GLN A 24 -0.32 7.04 42.08
CA GLN A 24 0.58 6.88 43.23
C GLN A 24 0.83 5.39 43.45
N GLN A 25 1.67 4.79 42.61
CA GLN A 25 2.33 3.54 42.93
C GLN A 25 3.21 3.90 44.13
N LEU A 26 2.82 3.41 45.30
CA LEU A 26 3.55 3.50 46.56
C LEU A 26 5.03 3.66 46.29
N GLN A 27 5.57 4.82 46.66
CA GLN A 27 7.00 5.04 46.71
C GLN A 27 7.58 3.91 47.58
N VAL A 28 8.13 2.87 46.94
CA VAL A 28 9.24 2.14 47.54
C VAL A 28 10.42 3.07 47.37
N SER A 29 10.54 3.97 48.33
CA SER A 29 11.73 4.76 48.55
C SER A 29 12.93 3.82 48.57
N SER A 30 13.93 4.19 47.79
CA SER A 30 15.28 3.68 47.87
C SER A 30 15.82 3.83 49.29
N SER A 31 15.68 2.79 50.10
CA SER A 31 16.46 2.53 51.30
C SER A 31 16.45 1.05 51.63
N THR A 32 17.64 0.47 51.44
CA THR A 32 18.27 -0.73 52.00
C THR A 32 17.50 -1.61 53.00
N THR A 33 17.83 -2.91 52.92
CA THR A 33 17.70 -4.00 53.91
C THR A 33 16.34 -4.69 54.10
N SER A 34 16.26 -5.90 53.55
CA SER A 34 16.07 -7.18 54.26
C SER A 34 15.00 -8.10 53.67
N ALA A 35 15.42 -9.35 53.50
CA ALA A 35 14.71 -10.44 52.86
C ALA A 35 13.38 -10.80 53.53
N SER A 36 12.43 -11.30 52.72
CA SER A 36 11.55 -12.39 53.13
C SER A 36 10.97 -13.07 51.88
N THR A 37 11.38 -14.33 51.71
CA THR A 37 10.84 -15.31 50.78
C THR A 37 9.36 -15.55 51.04
N SER A 38 8.52 -15.36 50.02
CA SER A 38 7.23 -16.03 49.92
C SER A 38 6.98 -16.38 48.45
N ALA A 39 7.03 -17.67 48.17
CA ALA A 39 6.83 -18.25 46.84
C ALA A 39 5.35 -18.16 46.46
N ALA A 40 5.00 -17.14 45.67
CA ALA A 40 3.75 -17.06 44.94
C ALA A 40 4.03 -17.26 43.44
N PRO A 41 3.13 -17.94 42.69
CA PRO A 41 3.36 -18.25 41.28
C PRO A 41 3.52 -16.94 40.50
N ALA A 42 4.65 -16.81 39.81
CA ALA A 42 5.03 -15.63 39.05
C ALA A 42 3.91 -15.23 38.09
N ARG A 43 3.18 -14.15 38.42
CA ARG A 43 2.24 -13.54 37.48
C ARG A 43 3.03 -13.17 36.23
N PRO A 44 2.60 -13.60 35.03
CA PRO A 44 3.30 -13.24 33.80
C PRO A 44 3.37 -11.72 33.71
N ASN A 45 4.59 -11.18 33.66
CA ASN A 45 4.80 -9.75 33.52
C ASN A 45 4.01 -9.26 32.28
N PRO A 46 3.08 -8.30 32.44
CA PRO A 46 2.22 -7.84 31.34
C PRO A 46 3.03 -7.36 30.12
N ALA A 47 4.22 -6.80 30.34
CA ALA A 47 5.13 -6.39 29.27
C ALA A 47 5.61 -7.56 28.39
N VAL A 48 5.83 -8.75 28.99
CA VAL A 48 6.26 -9.95 28.25
C VAL A 48 5.11 -10.52 27.42
N ALA A 49 3.87 -10.43 27.91
CA ALA A 49 2.68 -10.85 27.16
C ALA A 49 2.42 -9.93 25.96
N GLU A 50 2.60 -8.62 26.13
CA GLU A 50 2.48 -7.64 25.04
C GLU A 50 3.55 -7.85 23.97
N LEU A 51 4.81 -8.05 24.37
CA LEU A 51 5.91 -8.35 23.44
C LEU A 51 5.63 -9.62 22.62
N LYS A 52 5.11 -10.67 23.26
CA LYS A 52 4.68 -11.90 22.57
C LYS A 52 3.55 -11.64 21.57
N ARG A 53 2.60 -10.75 21.90
CA ARG A 53 1.54 -10.34 20.96
C ARG A 53 2.10 -9.58 19.77
N LYS A 54 2.96 -8.58 20.00
CA LYS A 54 3.62 -7.78 18.97
C LYS A 54 4.43 -8.69 18.04
N LYS A 55 5.25 -9.59 18.59
CA LYS A 55 6.03 -10.58 17.82
C LYS A 55 5.15 -11.44 16.90
N ARG A 56 4.01 -11.95 17.39
CA ARG A 56 3.08 -12.74 16.57
C ARG A 56 2.39 -11.93 15.46
N VAL A 57 2.15 -10.64 15.68
CA VAL A 57 1.60 -9.77 14.64
C VAL A 57 2.64 -9.49 13.57
N LEU A 58 3.87 -9.14 13.97
CA LEU A 58 5.00 -8.92 13.08
C LEU A 58 5.32 -10.15 12.22
N LEU A 59 5.35 -11.34 12.81
CA LEU A 59 5.57 -12.58 12.04
C LEU A 59 4.49 -12.80 10.98
N ARG A 60 3.20 -12.60 11.32
CA ARG A 60 2.12 -12.69 10.34
C ARG A 60 2.21 -11.64 9.23
N ILE A 61 2.73 -10.45 9.53
CA ILE A 61 2.96 -9.42 8.52
C ILE A 61 4.12 -9.84 7.62
N SER A 62 5.23 -10.31 8.19
CA SER A 62 6.37 -10.86 7.44
C SER A 62 5.93 -11.98 6.50
N GLU A 63 5.21 -12.98 7.01
CA GLU A 63 4.70 -14.10 6.22
C GLU A 63 3.80 -13.67 5.05
N ARG A 64 3.08 -12.54 5.17
CA ARG A 64 2.30 -11.99 4.06
C ARG A 64 3.17 -11.37 3.00
N PHE A 65 4.17 -10.58 3.40
CA PHE A 65 5.10 -9.97 2.45
C PHE A 65 5.97 -11.02 1.76
N ASP A 66 6.41 -12.06 2.48
CA ASP A 66 7.18 -13.15 1.88
C ASP A 66 6.38 -13.84 0.76
N LYS A 67 5.08 -14.10 0.97
CA LYS A 67 4.19 -14.65 -0.06
C LYS A 67 3.97 -13.71 -1.24
N GLU A 68 3.79 -12.42 -0.98
CA GLU A 68 3.62 -11.42 -2.04
C GLU A 68 4.89 -11.32 -2.90
N ILE A 69 6.07 -11.42 -2.29
CA ILE A 69 7.35 -11.48 -3.00
C ILE A 69 7.42 -12.74 -3.88
N GLU A 70 7.10 -13.92 -3.33
CA GLU A 70 7.09 -15.17 -4.12
C GLU A 70 6.13 -15.09 -5.33
N GLU A 71 4.96 -14.49 -5.14
CA GLU A 71 4.01 -14.26 -6.24
C GLU A 71 4.61 -13.32 -7.30
N LEU A 72 5.21 -12.20 -6.88
CA LEU A 72 5.84 -11.25 -7.80
C LEU A 72 6.99 -11.88 -8.59
N GLU A 73 7.83 -12.69 -7.94
CA GLU A 73 8.91 -13.43 -8.60
C GLU A 73 8.36 -14.45 -9.62
N ALA A 74 7.24 -15.11 -9.31
CA ALA A 74 6.58 -16.02 -10.25
C ALA A 74 6.00 -15.29 -11.48
N TRP A 75 5.42 -14.10 -11.27
CA TRP A 75 4.96 -13.23 -12.36
C TRP A 75 6.12 -12.75 -13.23
N GLU A 76 7.24 -12.36 -12.63
CA GLU A 76 8.46 -11.97 -13.35
C GLU A 76 8.97 -13.12 -14.23
N LYS A 77 9.06 -14.34 -13.67
CA LYS A 77 9.47 -15.53 -14.41
C LYS A 77 8.56 -15.79 -15.62
N THR A 78 7.25 -15.70 -15.42
CA THR A 78 6.26 -15.90 -16.49
C THR A 78 6.42 -14.86 -17.61
N LEU A 79 6.64 -13.59 -17.26
CA LEU A 79 6.88 -12.53 -18.23
C LEU A 79 8.18 -12.74 -19.02
N ASN A 80 9.24 -13.19 -18.35
CA ASN A 80 10.51 -13.52 -18.99
C ASN A 80 10.36 -14.72 -19.94
N ASP A 81 9.65 -15.77 -19.54
CA ASP A 81 9.36 -16.93 -20.39
C ASP A 81 8.58 -16.51 -21.65
N LEU A 82 7.54 -15.70 -21.50
CA LEU A 82 6.79 -15.15 -22.65
C LEU A 82 7.68 -14.29 -23.58
N LYS A 83 8.57 -13.49 -23.01
CA LYS A 83 9.52 -12.66 -23.77
C LYS A 83 10.52 -13.52 -24.54
N VAL A 84 11.03 -14.59 -23.94
CA VAL A 84 11.94 -15.53 -24.62
C VAL A 84 11.19 -16.28 -25.73
N ASN A 85 9.99 -16.79 -25.45
CA ASN A 85 9.15 -17.49 -26.43
C ASN A 85 8.78 -16.60 -27.62
N SER A 86 8.45 -15.33 -27.38
CA SER A 86 8.19 -14.33 -28.43
C SER A 86 9.41 -14.11 -29.34
N LYS A 87 10.62 -14.01 -28.76
CA LYS A 87 11.87 -13.91 -29.54
C LYS A 87 12.15 -15.15 -30.38
N ILE A 88 11.91 -16.34 -29.83
CA ILE A 88 12.09 -17.61 -30.56
C ILE A 88 11.11 -17.67 -31.74
N GLN A 89 9.86 -17.23 -31.55
CA GLN A 89 8.84 -17.21 -32.61
C GLN A 89 9.15 -16.20 -33.73
N GLN A 90 9.76 -15.06 -33.40
CA GLN A 90 10.27 -14.11 -34.42
C GLN A 90 11.47 -14.68 -35.20
N GLN A 91 12.33 -15.49 -34.56
CA GLN A 91 13.45 -16.13 -35.26
C GLN A 91 13.02 -17.28 -36.17
N GLN A 92 11.97 -18.04 -35.81
CA GLN A 92 11.44 -19.13 -36.65
C GLN A 92 10.63 -18.67 -37.87
N THR A 93 10.20 -17.41 -37.94
CA THR A 93 9.57 -16.83 -39.13
C THR A 93 10.58 -16.25 -40.14
N SER A 94 11.88 -16.40 -39.85
CA SER A 94 12.99 -15.94 -40.68
C SER A 94 13.74 -17.10 -41.36
N ASP A 95 13.03 -18.08 -41.93
CA ASP A 95 13.67 -19.09 -42.80
C ASP A 95 13.66 -18.58 -44.26
N PRO A 96 14.83 -18.35 -44.89
CA PRO A 96 14.91 -17.85 -46.26
C PRO A 96 14.46 -18.92 -47.25
N GLN A 97 13.38 -18.65 -47.99
CA GLN A 97 13.10 -19.41 -49.20
C GLN A 97 14.34 -19.38 -50.12
N PRO A 98 14.83 -20.53 -50.62
CA PRO A 98 15.87 -20.54 -51.63
C PRO A 98 15.28 -20.06 -52.96
N GLN A 99 15.50 -18.80 -53.32
CA GLN A 99 15.35 -18.37 -54.71
C GLN A 99 16.55 -18.87 -55.53
N PRO A 100 16.32 -19.44 -56.72
CA PRO A 100 17.40 -19.83 -57.62
C PRO A 100 18.12 -18.58 -58.19
N GLN A 101 19.45 -18.55 -58.09
CA GLN A 101 20.33 -17.63 -58.85
C GLN A 101 20.78 -18.27 -60.18
N PRO A 102 21.35 -17.52 -61.17
CA PRO A 102 21.33 -16.07 -61.40
C PRO A 102 20.96 -15.68 -62.85
N GLN A 103 20.54 -14.42 -63.09
CA GLN A 103 20.69 -13.77 -64.40
C GLN A 103 21.53 -12.49 -64.27
N PRO A 104 22.25 -12.06 -65.33
CA PRO A 104 23.30 -11.06 -65.22
C PRO A 104 22.77 -9.62 -65.08
N GLN A 105 23.54 -8.81 -64.35
CA GLN A 105 23.37 -7.39 -64.05
C GLN A 105 23.04 -6.48 -65.24
N PRO A 106 22.43 -5.31 -64.94
CA PRO A 106 23.13 -4.07 -65.25
C PRO A 106 23.24 -3.10 -64.06
N GLU A 107 24.46 -2.60 -63.90
CA GLU A 107 24.99 -1.37 -63.27
C GLU A 107 24.59 -0.92 -61.83
N PRO A 108 25.58 -0.45 -61.03
CA PRO A 108 25.35 0.03 -59.67
C PRO A 108 24.81 1.47 -59.66
N GLN A 109 23.58 1.66 -59.20
CA GLN A 109 23.12 2.99 -58.77
C GLN A 109 23.74 3.36 -57.42
N PRO A 110 24.07 4.65 -57.18
CA PRO A 110 24.72 5.08 -55.96
C PRO A 110 23.82 4.81 -54.74
N GLN A 111 24.36 4.09 -53.76
CA GLN A 111 23.74 3.92 -52.46
C GLN A 111 23.58 5.30 -51.80
N LEU A 112 22.34 5.80 -51.73
CA LEU A 112 21.99 6.85 -50.81
C LEU A 112 22.08 6.28 -49.39
N GLN A 113 23.25 6.45 -48.79
CA GLN A 113 23.47 6.29 -47.36
C GLN A 113 22.65 7.36 -46.62
N SER A 114 21.37 7.09 -46.34
CA SER A 114 20.59 7.85 -45.35
C SER A 114 19.31 7.11 -44.99
N SER A 115 19.37 6.18 -44.04
CA SER A 115 18.15 5.77 -43.32
C SER A 115 18.36 5.21 -41.91
N SER A 116 19.57 5.29 -41.34
CA SER A 116 19.81 4.81 -39.97
C SER A 116 19.05 5.61 -38.90
N GLY A 117 18.48 6.78 -39.23
CA GLY A 117 17.68 7.61 -38.32
C GLY A 117 16.16 7.40 -38.39
N PHE A 118 15.62 7.05 -39.57
CA PHE A 118 14.16 6.92 -39.76
C PHE A 118 13.59 5.71 -39.00
N SER A 119 14.27 4.57 -39.06
CA SER A 119 13.88 3.36 -38.31
C SER A 119 13.88 3.57 -36.79
N SER A 120 14.80 4.38 -36.26
CA SER A 120 14.85 4.68 -34.82
C SER A 120 13.67 5.54 -34.37
N VAL A 121 13.17 6.44 -35.21
CA VAL A 121 12.05 7.34 -34.87
C VAL A 121 10.73 6.57 -34.92
N ASP A 122 10.51 5.74 -35.93
CA ASP A 122 9.31 4.89 -36.03
C ASP A 122 9.23 3.90 -34.86
N GLN A 123 10.37 3.33 -34.44
CA GLN A 123 10.43 2.47 -33.26
C GLN A 123 10.10 3.24 -31.97
N LEU A 124 10.60 4.46 -31.80
CA LEU A 124 10.28 5.31 -30.65
C LEU A 124 8.80 5.72 -30.63
N LEU A 125 8.22 6.00 -31.80
CA LEU A 125 6.81 6.34 -31.94
C LEU A 125 5.92 5.15 -31.56
N SER A 126 6.20 3.97 -32.12
CA SER A 126 5.48 2.73 -31.76
C SER A 126 5.62 2.39 -30.27
N GLN A 127 6.79 2.63 -29.68
CA GLN A 127 6.99 2.46 -28.24
C GLN A 127 6.18 3.48 -27.42
N ALA A 128 6.07 4.72 -27.88
CA ALA A 128 5.29 5.76 -27.21
C ALA A 128 3.79 5.44 -27.25
N GLU A 129 3.27 4.99 -28.40
CA GLU A 129 1.87 4.55 -28.57
C GLU A 129 1.54 3.37 -27.65
N ALA A 130 2.40 2.35 -27.60
CA ALA A 130 2.20 1.21 -26.70
C ALA A 130 2.21 1.63 -25.21
N ARG A 131 3.02 2.61 -24.84
CA ARG A 131 3.04 3.16 -23.46
C ARG A 131 1.80 4.00 -23.16
N GLU A 132 1.29 4.73 -24.14
CA GLU A 132 0.05 5.51 -24.00
C GLU A 132 -1.13 4.59 -23.65
N ASP A 133 -1.23 3.43 -24.28
CA ASP A 133 -2.30 2.47 -24.00
C ASP A 133 -2.22 1.89 -22.58
N VAL A 134 -1.02 1.65 -22.08
CA VAL A 134 -0.81 1.25 -20.68
C VAL A 134 -1.25 2.36 -19.73
N ILE A 135 -0.86 3.61 -20.00
CA ILE A 135 -1.26 4.76 -19.20
C ILE A 135 -2.79 4.91 -19.20
N ARG A 136 -3.43 4.84 -20.38
CA ARG A 136 -4.89 4.88 -20.51
C ARG A 136 -5.58 3.77 -19.71
N ASN A 137 -5.03 2.56 -19.72
CA ASN A 137 -5.58 1.44 -18.94
C ASN A 137 -5.51 1.71 -17.43
N ILE A 138 -4.37 2.21 -16.95
CA ILE A 138 -4.16 2.54 -15.54
C ILE A 138 -5.11 3.67 -15.12
N LEU A 139 -5.22 4.74 -15.91
CA LEU A 139 -6.14 5.85 -15.63
C LEU A 139 -7.59 5.36 -15.49
N LYS A 140 -8.06 4.52 -16.42
CA LYS A 140 -9.41 3.94 -16.33
C LYS A 140 -9.62 3.13 -15.05
N ARG A 141 -8.60 2.41 -14.58
CA ARG A 141 -8.67 1.66 -13.31
C ARG A 141 -8.69 2.61 -12.11
N CYS A 142 -7.93 3.70 -12.15
CA CYS A 142 -7.96 4.75 -11.13
C CYS A 142 -9.34 5.40 -11.04
N ASP A 143 -9.97 5.73 -12.17
CA ASP A 143 -11.32 6.32 -12.21
C ASP A 143 -12.36 5.41 -11.51
N VAL A 144 -12.28 4.09 -11.78
CA VAL A 144 -13.15 3.10 -11.13
C VAL A 144 -12.87 3.03 -9.63
N ALA A 145 -11.60 3.02 -9.23
CA ALA A 145 -11.23 3.01 -7.82
C ALA A 145 -11.73 4.28 -7.09
N GLU A 146 -11.59 5.45 -7.69
CA GLU A 146 -12.09 6.71 -7.16
C GLU A 146 -13.61 6.68 -6.99
N ALA A 147 -14.35 6.23 -8.02
CA ALA A 147 -15.81 6.08 -7.93
C ALA A 147 -16.25 5.14 -6.80
N LEU A 148 -15.54 4.02 -6.60
CA LEU A 148 -15.82 3.10 -5.49
C LEU A 148 -15.53 3.74 -4.12
N CYS A 149 -14.42 4.47 -4.00
CA CYS A 149 -14.06 5.19 -2.78
C CYS A 149 -15.10 6.27 -2.45
N THR A 150 -15.48 7.10 -3.42
CA THR A 150 -16.53 8.11 -3.24
C THR A 150 -17.85 7.46 -2.83
N ALA A 151 -18.26 6.37 -3.49
CA ALA A 151 -19.49 5.67 -3.14
C ALA A 151 -19.43 5.08 -1.72
N ALA A 152 -18.30 4.53 -1.30
CA ALA A 152 -18.10 4.02 0.05
C ALA A 152 -18.16 5.15 1.10
N GLU A 153 -17.50 6.27 0.82
CA GLU A 153 -17.53 7.46 1.67
C GLU A 153 -18.95 7.99 1.84
N GLU A 154 -19.70 8.12 0.74
CA GLU A 154 -21.09 8.56 0.80
C GLU A 154 -21.95 7.58 1.61
N ARG A 155 -21.79 6.26 1.45
CA ARG A 155 -22.51 5.27 2.28
C ARG A 155 -22.22 5.40 3.77
N VAL A 156 -21.01 5.81 4.14
CA VAL A 156 -20.66 6.10 5.53
C VAL A 156 -21.29 7.40 5.99
N LYS A 157 -21.34 8.43 5.13
CA LYS A 157 -21.91 9.75 5.42
C LYS A 157 -23.43 9.76 5.54
N GLN A 158 -24.16 9.08 4.65
CA GLN A 158 -25.62 9.07 4.59
C GLN A 158 -26.30 8.92 5.98
N PRO A 159 -25.94 7.94 6.84
CA PRO A 159 -26.59 7.81 8.15
C PRO A 159 -26.33 8.98 9.12
N PHE A 160 -25.27 9.78 8.92
CA PHE A 160 -25.00 10.98 9.72
C PHE A 160 -25.78 12.20 9.25
N PHE A 161 -26.27 12.19 8.01
CA PHE A 161 -27.11 13.27 7.46
C PHE A 161 -28.61 12.92 7.55
N ASP A 162 -28.96 11.63 7.52
CA ASP A 162 -30.34 11.14 7.59
C ASP A 162 -30.84 10.90 9.03
N LEU A 163 -30.34 11.64 10.04
CA LEU A 163 -30.95 11.49 11.37
C LEU A 163 -32.32 12.17 11.41
N PRO A 164 -33.33 11.56 12.07
CA PRO A 164 -34.67 12.13 12.22
C PRO A 164 -34.69 13.54 12.83
N ILE A 165 -33.68 13.86 13.65
CA ILE A 165 -33.50 15.19 14.24
C ILE A 165 -33.24 16.30 13.21
N TRP A 166 -32.65 15.97 12.05
CA TRP A 166 -32.41 16.92 10.95
C TRP A 166 -33.57 17.00 9.97
N ALA A 167 -34.51 16.04 10.00
CA ALA A 167 -35.70 16.03 9.14
C ALA A 167 -36.72 17.13 9.51
N HIS A 168 -36.62 17.67 10.72
CA HIS A 168 -37.46 18.77 11.18
C HIS A 168 -36.75 20.12 11.02
N SER A 169 -37.50 21.16 10.63
CA SER A 169 -36.97 22.52 10.59
C SER A 169 -36.36 22.88 11.95
N PRO A 170 -35.14 23.43 12.02
CA PRO A 170 -34.47 23.75 13.28
C PRO A 170 -35.33 24.59 14.24
N ARG A 171 -36.19 25.45 13.68
CA ARG A 171 -37.13 26.29 14.45
C ARG A 171 -38.25 25.49 15.12
N SER A 172 -38.70 24.40 14.49
CA SER A 172 -39.71 23.49 15.07
C SER A 172 -39.13 22.72 16.25
N LEU A 173 -37.84 22.36 16.17
CA LEU A 173 -37.14 21.61 17.21
C LEU A 173 -36.92 22.47 18.46
N ILE A 174 -36.50 23.73 18.27
CA ILE A 174 -36.35 24.71 19.37
C ILE A 174 -37.70 25.01 20.03
N LYS A 175 -38.78 25.13 19.25
CA LYS A 175 -40.13 25.36 19.80
C LYS A 175 -40.60 24.18 20.66
N SER A 176 -40.36 22.95 20.21
CA SER A 176 -40.75 21.74 20.96
C SER A 176 -39.93 21.51 22.25
N LEU A 177 -38.73 22.09 22.36
CA LEU A 177 -37.88 22.03 23.55
C LEU A 177 -38.13 23.18 24.54
N GLY A 178 -38.80 24.26 24.09
CA GLY A 178 -39.10 25.44 24.89
C GLY A 178 -40.52 25.47 25.48
N GLU A 179 -41.35 24.48 25.17
CA GLU A 179 -42.65 24.25 25.80
C GLU A 179 -42.49 23.14 26.88
N GLU A 180 -41.82 23.49 27.98
CA GLU A 180 -41.94 22.84 29.31
C GLU A 180 -42.18 23.93 30.37
#